data_AF-A0A3D0X7M9-F1
#
_entry.id   AF-A0A3D0X7M9-F1
#
_cell.length_a   1.000
_cell.length_b   1.000
_cell.length_c   1.000
_cell.angle_alpha   90.00
_cell.angle_beta   90.00
_cell.angle_gamma   90.00
#
_symmetry.space_group_name_H-M   'P 1'
#
loop_
_entity.id
_entity.type
_entity.pdbx_description
1 polymer ?
#
loop_
_entity_poly.entity_id
_entity_poly.type
_entity_poly.pdbx_seq_one_letter_code
_entity_poly.pdbx_strand_id
1 'polypeptide(L)'
;IVMFKGFKKPPKFSKFGKYIKRIYLLGFPNILMQMAYTFYIFGLNLILKTFSDQVVTVLGLYYKWQSVIFIPLGAMQTCIVPVISFNFAAGLFGRCRKTLKDSVLLGMALMLIGVLSFELIPTQLLMTFSKDADVISIGTVAFRIIGISFIPLVTSLIYPVYFQAIGSAFKSSMLTILRTVVLLVPLGFIFSKIGLDWFWLTFPCTEIITTIVGFILYKKENKKISLKFTERTR
;
A
#
# COMPACT_ATOMS: atom_id res chain seq x y z
N ILE A 1 16.89 3.49 22.21
CA ILE A 1 18.22 3.21 22.80
C ILE A 1 19.26 4.02 22.04
N VAL A 2 19.62 5.20 22.53
CA VAL A 2 20.75 5.98 21.97
C VAL A 2 21.87 5.83 22.98
N MET A 3 22.87 5.00 22.68
CA MET A 3 24.02 4.81 23.56
C MET A 3 24.75 6.15 23.77
N PHE A 4 25.23 6.43 24.99
CA PHE A 4 26.01 7.62 25.33
C PHE A 4 27.27 7.82 24.46
N LYS A 5 27.80 6.76 23.85
CA LYS A 5 28.90 6.81 22.86
C LYS A 5 28.48 7.29 21.46
N GLY A 6 27.20 7.58 21.22
CA GLY A 6 26.65 8.07 19.96
C GLY A 6 26.71 9.59 19.79
N PHE A 7 27.08 10.35 20.83
CA PHE A 7 27.22 11.80 20.75
C PHE A 7 28.45 12.19 19.92
N LYS A 8 28.25 12.29 18.60
CA LYS A 8 29.20 12.94 17.70
C LYS A 8 28.95 14.44 17.71
N LYS A 9 30.02 15.23 17.76
CA LYS A 9 29.92 16.70 17.60
C LYS A 9 29.16 17.02 16.31
N PRO A 10 28.21 17.96 16.33
CA PRO A 10 27.48 18.35 15.13
C PRO A 10 28.49 18.81 14.06
N PRO A 11 28.22 18.52 12.77
CA PRO A 11 29.10 18.96 11.69
C PRO A 11 29.24 20.49 11.71
N LYS A 12 30.36 21.02 11.21
CA LYS A 12 30.56 22.47 11.10
C LYS A 12 29.41 23.12 10.30
N PHE A 13 28.91 24.29 10.74
CA PHE A 13 27.80 25.02 10.10
C PHE A 13 27.94 25.19 8.59
N SER A 14 29.16 25.39 8.09
CA SER A 14 29.48 25.45 6.65
C SER A 14 29.03 24.21 5.84
N LYS A 15 28.93 23.03 6.46
CA LYS A 15 28.52 21.79 5.77
C LYS A 15 27.00 21.57 5.80
N PHE A 16 26.22 22.37 6.54
CA PHE A 16 24.77 22.18 6.67
C PHE A 16 24.06 22.26 5.32
N GLY A 17 24.39 23.23 4.46
CA GLY A 17 23.76 23.35 3.13
C GLY A 17 23.91 22.09 2.27
N LYS A 18 25.10 21.45 2.31
CA LYS A 18 25.35 20.18 1.60
C LYS A 18 24.54 19.02 2.18
N TYR A 19 24.39 18.97 3.51
CA TYR A 19 23.57 17.95 4.16
C TYR A 19 22.08 18.17 3.93
N ILE A 20 21.59 19.41 3.99
CA ILE A 20 20.20 19.77 3.68
C ILE A 20 19.87 19.36 2.24
N LYS A 21 20.72 19.72 1.26
CA LYS A 21 20.53 19.32 -0.15
C LYS A 21 20.46 17.79 -0.29
N ARG A 22 21.32 17.06 0.42
CA ARG A 22 21.32 15.58 0.40
C ARG A 22 20.06 14.99 1.06
N ILE A 23 19.61 15.56 2.17
CA ILE A 23 18.38 15.14 2.86
C ILE A 23 17.17 15.36 1.95
N TYR A 24 17.04 16.54 1.35
CA TYR A 24 15.96 16.83 0.42
C TYR A 24 16.01 15.91 -0.80
N LEU A 25 17.18 15.67 -1.39
CA LEU A 25 17.30 14.80 -2.56
C LEU A 25 16.94 13.33 -2.25
N LEU A 26 17.19 12.86 -1.02
CA LEU A 26 16.78 11.54 -0.55
C LEU A 26 15.31 11.48 -0.13
N GLY A 27 14.75 12.58 0.42
CA GLY A 27 13.37 12.68 0.86
C GLY A 27 12.37 13.01 -0.25
N PHE A 28 12.84 13.61 -1.35
CA PHE A 28 12.01 14.05 -2.48
C PHE A 28 11.10 12.96 -3.05
N PRO A 29 11.54 11.71 -3.25
CA PRO A 29 10.65 10.64 -3.71
C PRO A 29 9.49 10.37 -2.72
N ASN A 30 9.75 10.45 -1.42
CA ASN A 30 8.73 10.23 -0.40
C ASN A 30 7.75 11.41 -0.35
N ILE A 31 8.25 12.64 -0.49
CA ILE A 31 7.40 13.84 -0.62
C ILE A 31 6.47 13.69 -1.83
N LEU A 32 7.01 13.28 -2.98
CA LEU A 32 6.21 13.08 -4.19
C LEU A 32 5.15 11.98 -4.00
N MET A 33 5.49 10.89 -3.32
CA MET A 33 4.54 9.82 -3.00
C MET A 33 3.41 10.30 -2.07
N GLN A 34 3.72 11.15 -1.09
CA GLN A 34 2.70 11.71 -0.19
C GLN A 34 1.80 12.72 -0.92
N MET A 35 2.36 13.58 -1.78
CA MET A 35 1.58 14.47 -2.63
C MET A 35 0.64 13.69 -3.55
N ALA A 36 1.15 12.62 -4.18
CA ALA A 36 0.36 11.73 -5.03
C ALA A 36 -0.84 11.12 -4.28
N TYR A 37 -0.69 10.77 -3.00
CA TYR A 37 -1.78 10.27 -2.18
C TYR A 37 -2.88 11.32 -1.93
N THR A 38 -2.49 12.58 -1.70
CA THR A 38 -3.46 13.68 -1.57
C THR A 38 -4.22 13.92 -2.87
N PHE A 39 -3.52 13.97 -4.02
CA PHE A 39 -4.16 14.13 -5.33
C PHE A 39 -5.11 12.97 -5.64
N TYR A 40 -4.73 11.76 -5.25
CA TYR A 40 -5.57 10.57 -5.36
C TYR A 40 -6.90 10.71 -4.61
N ILE A 41 -6.86 11.04 -3.31
CA ILE A 41 -8.08 11.22 -2.50
C ILE A 41 -8.92 12.37 -3.06
N PHE A 42 -8.28 13.47 -3.45
CA PHE A 42 -8.96 14.61 -4.06
C PHE A 42 -9.68 14.23 -5.37
N GLY A 43 -9.00 13.49 -6.25
CA GLY A 43 -9.57 13.03 -7.52
C GLY A 43 -10.78 12.12 -7.33
N LEU A 44 -10.71 11.16 -6.39
CA LEU A 44 -11.86 10.29 -6.09
C LEU A 44 -13.03 11.08 -5.52
N ASN A 45 -12.78 12.04 -4.62
CA ASN A 45 -13.85 12.88 -4.08
C ASN A 45 -14.52 13.74 -5.17
N LEU A 46 -13.75 14.29 -6.11
CA LEU A 46 -14.31 15.02 -7.25
C LEU A 46 -15.21 14.14 -8.12
N ILE A 47 -14.77 12.91 -8.41
CA ILE A 47 -15.55 11.95 -9.19
C ILE A 47 -16.83 11.54 -8.44
N LEU A 48 -16.75 11.30 -7.13
CA LEU A 48 -17.92 10.87 -6.37
C LEU A 48 -18.93 11.99 -6.14
N LYS A 49 -18.44 13.24 -6.04
CA LYS A 49 -19.29 14.43 -5.91
C LYS A 49 -20.22 14.63 -7.12
N THR A 50 -19.89 14.09 -8.29
CA THR A 50 -20.80 14.16 -9.45
C THR A 50 -22.03 13.25 -9.30
N PHE A 51 -22.02 12.29 -8.37
CA PHE A 51 -23.19 11.45 -8.08
C PHE A 51 -24.00 12.02 -6.93
N SER A 52 -23.41 12.13 -5.74
CA SER A 52 -24.04 12.73 -4.57
C SER A 52 -23.04 12.96 -3.42
N ASP A 53 -23.37 13.87 -2.50
CA ASP A 53 -22.56 14.13 -1.31
C ASP A 53 -22.58 12.94 -0.32
N GLN A 54 -23.65 12.12 -0.35
CA GLN A 54 -23.75 10.88 0.44
C GLN A 54 -22.67 9.87 0.03
N VAL A 55 -22.39 9.74 -1.27
CA VAL A 55 -21.36 8.81 -1.78
C VAL A 55 -19.95 9.23 -1.33
N VAL A 56 -19.67 10.54 -1.33
CA VAL A 56 -18.41 11.10 -0.81
C VAL A 56 -18.27 10.76 0.68
N THR A 57 -19.37 10.86 1.43
CA THR A 57 -19.41 10.49 2.85
C THR A 57 -19.11 9.01 3.04
N VAL A 58 -19.71 8.11 2.24
CA VAL A 58 -19.42 6.66 2.25
C VAL A 58 -17.94 6.39 2.04
N LEU A 59 -17.30 7.04 1.05
CA LEU A 59 -15.87 6.87 0.80
C LEU A 59 -15.02 7.33 2.00
N GLY A 60 -15.41 8.43 2.65
CA GLY A 60 -14.76 8.90 3.87
C GLY A 60 -14.87 7.90 5.03
N LEU A 61 -16.04 7.29 5.22
CA LEU A 61 -16.26 6.25 6.23
C LEU A 61 -15.45 4.98 5.93
N TYR A 62 -15.38 4.60 4.65
CA TYR A 62 -14.55 3.50 4.18
C TYR A 62 -13.08 3.70 4.59
N TYR A 63 -12.48 4.85 4.30
CA TYR A 63 -11.08 5.09 4.65
C TYR A 63 -10.81 5.10 6.16
N LYS A 64 -11.77 5.56 6.97
CA LYS A 64 -11.65 5.51 8.44
C LYS A 64 -11.56 4.06 8.92
N TRP A 65 -12.47 3.20 8.49
CA TRP A 65 -12.46 1.78 8.84
C TRP A 65 -11.27 1.04 8.25
N GLN A 66 -10.93 1.32 6.99
CA GLN A 66 -9.75 0.78 6.33
C GLN A 66 -8.48 1.10 7.12
N SER A 67 -8.34 2.33 7.63
CA SER A 67 -7.18 2.74 8.43
C SER A 67 -7.03 1.90 9.69
N VAL A 68 -8.14 1.58 10.39
CA VAL A 68 -8.12 0.72 11.59
C VAL A 68 -7.60 -0.68 11.24
N ILE A 69 -8.09 -1.27 10.15
CA ILE A 69 -7.68 -2.61 9.69
C ILE A 69 -6.23 -2.60 9.19
N PHE A 70 -5.75 -1.47 8.67
CA PHE A 70 -4.39 -1.34 8.13
C PHE A 70 -3.33 -1.12 9.19
N ILE A 71 -3.68 -0.70 10.42
CA ILE A 71 -2.68 -0.47 11.48
C ILE A 71 -1.83 -1.73 11.75
N PRO A 72 -2.42 -2.92 12.01
CA PRO A 72 -1.65 -4.15 12.18
C PRO A 72 -0.82 -4.51 10.94
N LEU A 73 -1.38 -4.30 9.75
CA LEU A 73 -0.69 -4.59 8.50
C LEU A 73 0.52 -3.67 8.31
N GLY A 74 0.39 -2.38 8.61
CA GLY A 74 1.47 -1.40 8.58
C GLY A 74 2.56 -1.71 9.60
N ALA A 75 2.19 -2.13 10.81
CA ALA A 75 3.13 -2.60 11.83
C ALA A 75 3.90 -3.86 11.37
N MET A 76 3.22 -4.78 10.67
CA MET A 76 3.86 -5.94 10.08
C MET A 76 4.88 -5.53 9.00
N GLN A 77 4.51 -4.59 8.12
CA GLN A 77 5.40 -4.11 7.06
C GLN A 77 6.70 -3.50 7.59
N THR A 78 6.64 -2.68 8.65
CA THR A 78 7.83 -2.07 9.24
C THR A 78 8.75 -3.09 9.89
N CYS A 79 8.21 -4.20 10.42
CA CYS A 79 8.98 -5.32 10.95
C CYS A 79 9.61 -6.20 9.86
N ILE A 80 8.94 -6.37 8.72
CA ILE A 80 9.42 -7.24 7.62
C ILE A 80 10.64 -6.64 6.92
N VAL A 81 10.66 -5.32 6.70
CA VAL A 81 11.76 -4.64 5.98
C VAL A 81 13.14 -5.01 6.54
N PRO A 82 13.47 -4.80 7.83
CA PRO A 82 14.80 -5.09 8.36
C PRO A 82 15.14 -6.58 8.33
N VAL A 83 14.16 -7.47 8.55
CA VAL A 83 14.37 -8.93 8.51
C VAL A 83 14.77 -9.38 7.10
N ILE A 84 14.09 -8.87 6.07
CA ILE A 84 14.42 -9.18 4.68
C ILE A 84 15.74 -8.52 4.27
N SER A 85 15.97 -7.26 4.64
CA SER A 85 17.23 -6.57 4.34
C SER A 85 18.45 -7.28 4.92
N PHE A 86 18.37 -7.77 6.16
CA PHE A 86 19.45 -8.51 6.80
C PHE A 86 19.73 -9.84 6.10
N ASN A 87 18.70 -10.66 5.86
CA ASN A 87 18.86 -11.94 5.17
C ASN A 87 19.35 -11.77 3.72
N PHE A 88 18.93 -10.69 3.05
CA PHE A 88 19.38 -10.36 1.71
C PHE A 88 20.86 -9.96 1.70
N ALA A 89 21.29 -9.12 2.65
CA ALA A 89 22.69 -8.75 2.80
C ALA A 89 23.60 -9.96 3.12
N ALA A 90 23.08 -10.95 3.84
CA ALA A 90 23.76 -12.21 4.14
C ALA A 90 23.72 -13.25 2.99
N GLY A 91 23.07 -12.95 1.86
CA GLY A 91 22.94 -13.89 0.73
C GLY A 91 21.98 -15.06 0.96
N LEU A 92 21.19 -15.03 2.04
CA LEU A 92 20.27 -16.11 2.44
C LEU A 92 18.90 -16.00 1.75
N PHE A 93 18.88 -16.08 0.41
CA PHE A 93 17.66 -15.87 -0.39
C PHE A 93 16.52 -16.85 -0.09
N GLY A 94 16.84 -18.09 0.30
CA GLY A 94 15.85 -19.06 0.74
C GLY A 94 15.06 -18.56 1.96
N ARG A 95 15.75 -17.92 2.91
CA ARG A 95 15.12 -17.28 4.07
C ARG A 95 14.31 -16.05 3.67
N CYS A 96 14.81 -15.21 2.74
CA CYS A 96 14.03 -14.08 2.22
C CYS A 96 12.70 -14.52 1.59
N ARG A 97 12.70 -15.62 0.82
CA ARG A 97 11.48 -16.17 0.20
C ARG A 97 10.55 -16.77 1.24
N LYS A 98 11.08 -17.42 2.28
CA LYS A 98 10.28 -17.94 3.40
C LYS A 98 9.62 -16.79 4.16
N THR A 99 10.38 -15.78 4.58
CA THR A 99 9.85 -14.58 5.25
C THR A 99 8.78 -13.90 4.41
N LEU A 100 8.97 -13.78 3.09
CA LEU A 100 7.96 -13.22 2.19
C LEU A 100 6.67 -14.05 2.19
N LYS A 101 6.77 -15.38 2.09
CA LYS A 101 5.60 -16.27 2.13
C LYS A 101 4.87 -16.17 3.48
N ASP A 102 5.60 -16.22 4.58
CA ASP A 102 5.05 -16.12 5.92
C ASP A 102 4.36 -14.76 6.12
N SER A 103 4.96 -13.68 5.59
CA SER A 103 4.37 -12.34 5.61
C SER A 103 3.06 -12.27 4.83
N VAL A 104 3.00 -12.90 3.65
CA VAL A 104 1.78 -12.96 2.84
C VAL A 104 0.71 -13.78 3.56
N LEU A 105 1.07 -14.90 4.18
CA LEU A 105 0.13 -15.74 4.93
C LEU A 105 -0.45 -15.00 6.15
N LEU A 106 0.41 -14.37 6.95
CA LEU A 106 -0.01 -13.54 8.09
C LEU A 106 -0.84 -12.34 7.64
N GLY A 107 -0.43 -11.66 6.57
CA GLY A 107 -1.18 -10.56 5.99
C GLY A 107 -2.57 -11.00 5.50
N MET A 108 -2.67 -12.17 4.87
CA MET A 108 -3.96 -12.74 4.45
C MET A 108 -4.84 -13.09 5.64
N ALA A 109 -4.28 -13.69 6.71
CA ALA A 109 -5.04 -13.97 7.93
C ALA A 109 -5.57 -12.68 8.59
N LEU A 110 -4.76 -11.62 8.66
CA LEU A 110 -5.17 -10.32 9.18
C LEU A 110 -6.26 -9.68 8.32
N MET A 111 -6.09 -9.68 6.99
CA MET A 111 -7.05 -9.07 6.09
C MET A 111 -8.35 -9.88 5.98
N LEU A 112 -8.32 -11.19 6.21
CA LEU A 112 -9.52 -12.02 6.30
C LEU A 112 -10.48 -11.53 7.39
N ILE A 113 -9.95 -11.09 8.55
CA ILE A 113 -10.76 -10.49 9.63
C ILE A 113 -11.45 -9.21 9.12
N GLY A 114 -10.73 -8.40 8.34
CA GLY A 114 -11.27 -7.21 7.68
C GLY A 114 -12.37 -7.54 6.67
N VAL A 115 -12.16 -8.55 5.81
CA VAL A 115 -13.17 -9.04 4.86
C VAL A 115 -14.42 -9.49 5.60
N LEU A 116 -14.27 -10.33 6.61
CA LEU A 116 -15.41 -10.84 7.39
C LEU A 116 -16.19 -9.72 8.06
N SER A 117 -15.50 -8.71 8.56
CA SER A 117 -16.14 -7.54 9.17
C SER A 117 -16.94 -6.73 8.14
N PHE A 118 -16.40 -6.55 6.93
CA PHE A 118 -17.04 -5.79 5.85
C PHE A 118 -18.18 -6.57 5.19
N GLU A 119 -18.14 -7.90 5.20
CA GLU A 119 -19.19 -8.75 4.61
C GLU A 119 -20.34 -9.03 5.58
N LEU A 120 -20.02 -9.35 6.86
CA LEU A 120 -21.01 -9.79 7.85
C LEU A 120 -21.76 -8.63 8.50
N ILE A 121 -21.08 -7.51 8.77
CA ILE A 121 -21.65 -6.38 9.52
C ILE A 121 -21.43 -4.99 8.87
N PRO A 122 -21.54 -4.83 7.53
CA PRO A 122 -21.31 -3.54 6.86
C PRO A 122 -22.25 -2.43 7.38
N THR A 123 -23.52 -2.76 7.60
CA THR A 123 -24.55 -1.81 8.03
C THR A 123 -24.25 -1.30 9.44
N GLN A 124 -23.81 -2.15 10.36
CA GLN A 124 -23.44 -1.77 11.72
C GLN A 124 -22.20 -0.87 11.70
N LEU A 125 -21.18 -1.19 10.89
CA LEU A 125 -19.98 -0.36 10.73
C LEU A 125 -20.34 1.04 10.22
N LEU A 126 -21.29 1.16 9.28
CA LEU A 126 -21.75 2.44 8.76
C LEU A 126 -22.59 3.20 9.78
N MET A 127 -23.48 2.52 10.51
CA MET A 127 -24.33 3.10 11.55
C MET A 127 -23.54 3.70 12.71
N THR A 128 -22.30 3.27 12.95
CA THR A 128 -21.44 3.89 13.98
C THR A 128 -21.08 5.35 13.67
N PHE A 129 -21.07 5.75 12.39
CA PHE A 129 -20.63 7.08 11.97
C PHE A 129 -21.70 7.89 11.23
N SER A 130 -22.73 7.26 10.66
CA SER A 130 -23.83 7.94 9.99
C SER A 130 -25.18 7.29 10.31
N LYS A 131 -26.22 8.11 10.48
CA LYS A 131 -27.62 7.65 10.64
C LYS A 131 -28.45 7.86 9.37
N ASP A 132 -27.84 8.36 8.30
CA ASP A 132 -28.51 8.61 7.03
C ASP A 132 -28.75 7.29 6.28
N ALA A 133 -30.01 7.02 5.94
CA ALA A 133 -30.44 5.79 5.27
C ALA A 133 -29.81 5.64 3.88
N ASP A 134 -29.59 6.75 3.16
CA ASP A 134 -28.98 6.71 1.82
C ASP A 134 -27.49 6.38 1.91
N VAL A 135 -26.79 6.95 2.91
CA VAL A 135 -25.37 6.63 3.18
C VAL A 135 -25.22 5.15 3.57
N ILE A 136 -26.13 4.62 4.38
CA ILE A 136 -26.09 3.23 4.84
C ILE A 136 -26.36 2.27 3.66
N SER A 137 -27.36 2.54 2.83
CA SER A 137 -27.70 1.67 1.70
C SER A 137 -26.58 1.63 0.66
N ILE A 138 -26.07 2.79 0.23
CA ILE A 138 -24.94 2.91 -0.70
C ILE A 138 -23.68 2.29 -0.10
N GLY A 139 -23.39 2.60 1.16
CA GLY A 139 -22.20 2.08 1.84
C GLY A 139 -22.23 0.57 2.01
N THR A 140 -23.40 -0.04 2.22
CA THR A 140 -23.51 -1.49 2.39
C THR A 140 -23.09 -2.22 1.11
N VAL A 141 -23.50 -1.72 -0.07
CA VAL A 141 -23.08 -2.26 -1.36
C VAL A 141 -21.58 -2.01 -1.58
N ALA A 142 -21.12 -0.79 -1.32
CA ALA A 142 -19.71 -0.41 -1.46
C ALA A 142 -18.78 -1.30 -0.62
N PHE A 143 -19.11 -1.53 0.65
CA PHE A 143 -18.27 -2.28 1.59
C PHE A 143 -18.16 -3.75 1.20
N ARG A 144 -19.24 -4.37 0.70
CA ARG A 144 -19.20 -5.76 0.20
C ARG A 144 -18.32 -5.89 -1.05
N ILE A 145 -18.46 -4.97 -2.01
CA ILE A 145 -17.64 -4.97 -3.23
C ILE A 145 -16.16 -4.76 -2.89
N ILE A 146 -15.85 -3.79 -2.04
CA ILE A 146 -14.47 -3.48 -1.66
C ILE A 146 -13.89 -4.56 -0.74
N GLY A 147 -14.70 -5.22 0.10
CA GLY A 147 -14.26 -6.30 0.98
C GLY A 147 -13.50 -7.39 0.22
N ILE A 148 -13.97 -7.77 -0.97
CA ILE A 148 -13.31 -8.77 -1.82
C ILE A 148 -11.89 -8.33 -2.24
N SER A 149 -11.63 -7.02 -2.35
CA SER A 149 -10.31 -6.49 -2.73
C SER A 149 -9.26 -6.61 -1.64
N PHE A 150 -9.63 -6.88 -0.39
CA PHE A 150 -8.68 -6.93 0.72
C PHE A 150 -7.71 -8.11 0.63
N ILE A 151 -8.12 -9.21 -0.03
CA ILE A 151 -7.26 -10.37 -0.27
C ILE A 151 -6.10 -10.03 -1.23
N PRO A 152 -6.35 -9.58 -2.48
CA PRO A 152 -5.26 -9.19 -3.37
C PRO A 152 -4.44 -8.02 -2.82
N LEU A 153 -5.06 -7.13 -2.05
CA LEU A 153 -4.40 -5.98 -1.43
C LEU A 153 -3.23 -6.34 -0.50
N VAL A 154 -3.28 -7.50 0.17
CA VAL A 154 -2.14 -7.99 0.97
C VAL A 154 -0.88 -8.10 0.11
N THR A 155 -1.02 -8.75 -1.05
CA THR A 155 0.10 -8.98 -1.96
C THR A 155 0.55 -7.69 -2.65
N SER A 156 -0.40 -6.81 -3.00
CA SER A 156 -0.10 -5.51 -3.61
C SER A 156 0.73 -4.61 -2.70
N LEU A 157 0.61 -4.76 -1.37
CA LEU A 157 1.40 -4.04 -0.37
C LEU A 157 2.72 -4.73 -0.03
N ILE A 158 2.73 -6.06 0.07
CA ILE A 158 3.93 -6.80 0.48
C ILE A 158 5.01 -6.79 -0.61
N TYR A 159 4.64 -6.78 -1.90
CA TYR A 159 5.65 -6.71 -2.97
C TYR A 159 6.48 -5.41 -2.94
N PRO A 160 5.88 -4.20 -2.87
CA PRO A 160 6.64 -2.97 -2.67
C PRO A 160 7.57 -3.02 -1.44
N VAL A 161 7.08 -3.56 -0.32
CA VAL A 161 7.87 -3.68 0.92
C VAL A 161 9.07 -4.62 0.73
N TYR A 162 8.88 -5.73 0.03
CA TYR A 162 9.96 -6.63 -0.37
C TYR A 162 11.00 -5.91 -1.24
N PHE A 163 10.57 -5.18 -2.28
CA PHE A 163 11.48 -4.44 -3.15
C PHE A 163 12.25 -3.36 -2.41
N GLN A 164 11.60 -2.68 -1.46
CA GLN A 164 12.25 -1.71 -0.59
C GLN A 164 13.33 -2.39 0.26
N ALA A 165 13.04 -3.55 0.84
CA ALA A 165 13.96 -4.28 1.71
C ALA A 165 15.22 -4.80 0.98
N ILE A 166 15.11 -5.18 -0.29
CA ILE A 166 16.25 -5.62 -1.11
C ILE A 166 17.03 -4.47 -1.77
N GLY A 167 16.70 -3.21 -1.46
CA GLY A 167 17.35 -2.02 -2.01
C GLY A 167 16.86 -1.60 -3.40
N SER A 168 15.79 -2.21 -3.91
CA SER A 168 15.15 -1.90 -5.20
C SER A 168 14.05 -0.84 -5.03
N ALA A 169 14.38 0.27 -4.33
CA ALA A 169 13.43 1.31 -3.94
C ALA A 169 12.64 1.89 -5.13
N PHE A 170 13.28 2.03 -6.29
CA PHE A 170 12.61 2.50 -7.50
C PHE A 170 11.44 1.61 -7.93
N LYS A 171 11.59 0.27 -7.86
CA LYS A 171 10.50 -0.67 -8.19
C LYS A 171 9.39 -0.64 -7.16
N SER A 172 9.74 -0.48 -5.89
CA SER A 172 8.79 -0.30 -4.79
C SER A 172 7.93 0.95 -5.02
N SER A 173 8.56 2.11 -5.25
CA SER A 173 7.87 3.36 -5.53
C SER A 173 7.03 3.27 -6.80
N MET A 174 7.55 2.67 -7.87
CA MET A 174 6.82 2.48 -9.13
C MET A 174 5.54 1.66 -8.93
N LEU A 175 5.58 0.56 -8.18
CA LEU A 175 4.38 -0.24 -7.87
C LEU A 175 3.36 0.55 -7.05
N THR A 176 3.81 1.32 -6.05
CA THR A 176 2.91 2.12 -5.23
C THR A 176 2.25 3.23 -6.04
N ILE A 177 3.01 3.93 -6.89
CA ILE A 177 2.48 4.99 -7.78
C ILE A 177 1.54 4.40 -8.84
N LEU A 178 1.91 3.25 -9.41
CA LEU A 178 1.08 2.53 -10.36
C LEU A 178 -0.29 2.23 -9.74
N ARG A 179 -0.29 1.69 -8.51
CA ARG A 179 -1.51 1.38 -7.78
C ARG A 179 -2.34 2.63 -7.50
N THR A 180 -1.77 3.64 -6.86
CA THR A 180 -2.57 4.77 -6.32
C THR A 180 -2.96 5.79 -7.36
N VAL A 181 -2.08 6.13 -8.30
CA VAL A 181 -2.31 7.22 -9.27
C VAL A 181 -2.67 6.68 -10.64
N VAL A 182 -1.88 5.74 -11.17
CA VAL A 182 -1.99 5.35 -12.58
C VAL A 182 -3.16 4.40 -12.83
N LEU A 183 -3.47 3.54 -11.88
CA LEU A 183 -4.59 2.60 -11.99
C LEU A 183 -5.85 3.18 -11.35
N LEU A 184 -5.82 3.53 -10.07
CA LEU A 184 -7.04 3.82 -9.33
C LEU A 184 -7.78 5.07 -9.82
N VAL A 185 -7.07 6.15 -10.16
CA VAL A 185 -7.72 7.39 -10.62
C VAL A 185 -8.34 7.24 -12.02
N PRO A 186 -7.63 6.76 -13.07
CA PRO A 186 -8.22 6.58 -14.39
C PRO A 186 -9.30 5.51 -14.42
N LEU A 187 -9.11 4.38 -13.74
CA LEU A 187 -10.13 3.35 -13.65
C LEU A 187 -11.37 3.88 -12.93
N GLY A 188 -11.19 4.65 -11.85
CA GLY A 188 -12.30 5.30 -11.16
C GLY A 188 -13.09 6.24 -12.06
N PHE A 189 -12.40 7.03 -12.90
CA PHE A 189 -13.05 7.91 -13.86
C PHE A 189 -13.77 7.17 -15.01
N ILE A 190 -13.20 6.06 -15.48
CA ILE A 190 -13.82 5.24 -16.53
C ILE A 190 -15.07 4.56 -15.96
N PHE A 191 -14.95 3.94 -14.80
CA PHE A 191 -16.05 3.22 -14.17
C PHE A 191 -17.15 4.15 -13.66
N SER A 192 -16.82 5.39 -13.24
CA SER A 192 -17.84 6.37 -12.87
C SER A 192 -18.74 6.77 -14.04
N LYS A 193 -18.29 6.66 -15.29
CA LYS A 193 -19.17 6.91 -16.44
C LYS A 193 -20.22 5.83 -16.66
N ILE A 194 -19.99 4.63 -16.13
CA ILE A 194 -20.87 3.47 -16.30
C ILE A 194 -21.89 3.41 -15.16
N GLY A 195 -21.47 3.73 -13.93
CA GLY A 195 -22.37 3.82 -12.79
C GLY A 195 -21.63 3.77 -11.45
N LEU A 196 -22.38 4.01 -10.38
CA LEU A 196 -21.83 4.05 -9.02
C LEU A 196 -21.30 2.68 -8.56
N ASP A 197 -21.99 1.59 -8.88
CA ASP A 197 -21.54 0.24 -8.49
C ASP A 197 -20.24 -0.16 -9.18
N TRP A 198 -20.07 0.27 -10.43
CA TRP A 198 -18.83 0.06 -11.20
C TRP A 198 -17.68 0.85 -10.60
N PHE A 199 -17.93 2.04 -10.07
CA PHE A 199 -16.89 2.81 -9.39
C PHE A 199 -16.28 2.02 -8.23
N TRP A 200 -17.08 1.27 -7.45
CA TRP A 200 -16.55 0.45 -6.36
C TRP A 200 -15.70 -0.73 -6.86
N LEU A 201 -15.94 -1.25 -8.07
CA LEU A 201 -15.09 -2.27 -8.71
C LEU A 201 -13.69 -1.75 -9.08
N THR A 202 -13.48 -0.43 -9.10
CA THR A 202 -12.15 0.18 -9.28
C THR A 202 -11.14 -0.36 -8.28
N PHE A 203 -11.55 -0.53 -7.01
CA PHE A 203 -10.67 -1.03 -5.95
C PHE A 203 -10.20 -2.46 -6.23
N PRO A 204 -11.06 -3.49 -6.34
CA PRO A 204 -10.61 -4.85 -6.64
C PRO A 204 -9.84 -4.96 -7.95
N CYS A 205 -10.27 -4.26 -9.02
CA CYS A 205 -9.54 -4.28 -10.28
C CYS A 205 -8.11 -3.73 -10.12
N THR A 206 -7.95 -2.60 -9.42
CA THR A 206 -6.65 -1.98 -9.18
C THR A 206 -5.74 -2.90 -8.37
N GLU A 207 -6.28 -3.53 -7.31
CA GLU A 207 -5.53 -4.44 -6.46
C GLU A 207 -5.08 -5.68 -7.23
N ILE A 208 -5.97 -6.29 -8.03
CA ILE A 208 -5.64 -7.47 -8.85
C ILE A 208 -4.53 -7.13 -9.87
N ILE A 209 -4.66 -6.02 -10.60
CA ILE A 209 -3.65 -5.61 -11.59
C ILE A 209 -2.31 -5.35 -10.89
N THR A 210 -2.33 -4.65 -9.76
CA THR A 210 -1.12 -4.36 -8.99
C THR A 210 -0.45 -5.64 -8.48
N THR A 211 -1.23 -6.60 -7.99
CA THR A 211 -0.75 -7.93 -7.58
C THR A 211 -0.08 -8.67 -8.72
N ILE A 212 -0.69 -8.67 -9.91
CA ILE A 212 -0.14 -9.33 -11.10
C ILE A 212 1.20 -8.68 -11.48
N VAL A 213 1.24 -7.35 -11.57
CA VAL A 213 2.47 -6.61 -11.90
C VAL A 213 3.56 -6.84 -10.84
N GLY A 214 3.19 -6.82 -9.57
CA GLY A 214 4.07 -7.11 -8.44
C GLY A 214 4.67 -8.51 -8.51
N PHE A 215 3.84 -9.51 -8.83
CA PHE A 215 4.28 -10.90 -9.00
C PHE A 215 5.24 -11.07 -10.19
N ILE A 216 4.96 -10.44 -11.33
CA ILE A 216 5.83 -10.46 -12.51
C ILE A 216 7.19 -9.85 -12.18
N LEU A 217 7.21 -8.67 -11.55
CA LEU A 217 8.44 -8.01 -11.12
C LEU A 217 9.22 -8.86 -10.11
N TYR A 218 8.51 -9.52 -9.20
CA TYR A 218 9.11 -10.39 -8.19
C TYR A 218 9.81 -11.58 -8.85
N LYS A 219 9.15 -12.25 -9.80
CA LYS A 219 9.73 -13.38 -10.55
C LYS A 219 10.96 -12.95 -11.35
N LYS A 220 10.90 -11.78 -12.02
CA LYS A 220 12.01 -11.22 -12.79
C LYS A 220 13.21 -10.88 -11.90
N GLU A 221 12.96 -10.28 -10.74
CA GLU A 221 14.04 -9.91 -9.82
C GLU A 221 14.68 -11.13 -9.17
N ASN A 222 13.88 -12.11 -8.75
CA ASN A 222 14.40 -13.32 -8.14
C ASN A 222 15.27 -14.12 -9.12
N LYS A 223 14.88 -14.18 -10.41
CA LYS A 223 15.71 -14.77 -11.48
C LYS A 223 17.04 -14.01 -11.64
N LYS A 224 17.01 -12.68 -11.66
CA LYS A 224 18.21 -11.84 -11.78
C LYS A 224 19.17 -12.01 -10.59
N ILE A 225 18.63 -12.11 -9.38
CA ILE A 225 19.39 -12.35 -8.16
C ILE A 225 20.06 -13.73 -8.19
N SER A 226 19.32 -14.77 -8.62
CA SER A 226 19.88 -16.12 -8.73
C SER A 226 21.04 -16.22 -9.73
N LEU A 227 20.90 -15.58 -10.91
CA LEU A 227 21.93 -15.58 -11.95
C LEU A 227 23.22 -14.87 -11.52
N LYS A 228 23.10 -13.69 -10.90
CA LYS A 228 24.26 -12.92 -10.41
C LYS A 228 25.08 -13.65 -9.36
N PHE A 229 24.46 -14.53 -8.58
CA PHE A 229 25.17 -15.30 -7.56
C PHE A 229 25.84 -16.54 -8.15
N THR A 230 25.19 -17.25 -9.08
CA THR A 230 25.82 -18.37 -9.80
C THR A 230 27.09 -17.95 -10.53
N GLU A 231 27.12 -16.73 -11.09
CA GLU A 231 28.31 -16.13 -11.71
C GLU A 231 29.40 -15.70 -10.71
N ARG A 232 29.07 -15.49 -9.42
CA ARG A 232 30.02 -15.03 -8.39
C ARG A 232 30.64 -16.18 -7.59
N THR A 233 30.03 -17.37 -7.67
CA THR A 233 30.50 -18.62 -7.08
C THR A 233 31.25 -19.52 -8.07
N ARG A 234 31.31 -19.14 -9.35
CA ARG A 234 32.22 -19.70 -10.36
C ARG A 234 33.44 -18.80 -10.48
#